data_AF-A0A395J026-F1
#
_entry.id   AF-A0A395J026-F1
#
_cell.length_a   1.000
_cell.length_b   1.000
_cell.length_c   1.000
_cell.angle_alpha   90.00
_cell.angle_beta   90.00
_cell.angle_gamma   90.00
#
_symmetry.space_group_name_H-M   'P 1'
#
loop_
_entity.id
_entity.type
_entity.pdbx_description
1 polymer ?
#
loop_
_entity_poly.entity_id
_entity_poly.type
_entity_poly.pdbx_seq_one_letter_code
_entity_poly.pdbx_strand_id
1 'polypeptide(L)'
;MADGLNDQRNCSTSNLERNCNRYSLMHFPAVTKKLKKIYLRQGAAQRWISYRDQVLQGERPHTGHTDQLNACDAQLRAELVCITDEAIYSDLRSSDYGMGRWTQEDPSLRHVQRWVRARR
;
A
#
# COMPACT_ATOMS: atom_id res chain seq x y z
N MET A 1 4.17 -34.71 34.96
CA MET A 1 3.26 -34.70 33.79
C MET A 1 2.01 -33.96 34.22
N ALA A 2 1.47 -33.12 33.31
CA ALA A 2 0.37 -32.15 33.48
C ALA A 2 0.77 -30.84 34.20
N ASP A 3 0.54 -29.61 33.71
CA ASP A 3 -0.17 -29.14 32.52
C ASP A 3 0.36 -27.78 32.08
N GLY A 4 0.77 -27.68 30.81
CA GLY A 4 1.07 -26.43 30.12
C GLY A 4 -0.15 -25.91 29.39
N LEU A 5 -1.10 -25.29 30.10
CA LEU A 5 -2.33 -24.75 29.52
C LEU A 5 -2.75 -23.42 30.18
N ASN A 6 -2.02 -22.32 29.97
CA ASN A 6 -2.62 -21.01 30.24
C ASN A 6 -2.04 -19.79 29.50
N ASP A 7 -1.60 -19.92 28.25
CA ASP A 7 -1.03 -18.76 27.51
C ASP A 7 -1.75 -18.43 26.19
N GLN A 8 -3.01 -18.84 26.03
CA GLN A 8 -3.82 -18.48 24.84
C GLN A 8 -4.95 -17.49 25.13
N ARG A 9 -5.29 -17.24 26.40
CA ARG A 9 -6.43 -16.36 26.77
C ARG A 9 -6.09 -14.87 26.76
N ASN A 10 -4.81 -14.50 26.91
CA ASN A 10 -4.38 -13.09 26.93
C ASN A 10 -4.13 -12.49 25.53
N CYS A 11 -3.96 -13.31 24.49
CA CYS A 11 -3.71 -12.81 23.12
C CYS A 11 -4.99 -12.24 22.46
N SER A 12 -6.17 -12.75 22.83
CA SER A 12 -7.45 -12.38 22.20
C SER A 12 -8.02 -11.06 22.74
N THR A 13 -7.76 -10.74 24.01
CA THR A 13 -8.27 -9.54 24.69
C THR A 13 -7.51 -8.27 24.28
N SER A 14 -6.19 -8.35 24.05
CA SER A 14 -5.37 -7.22 23.58
C SER A 14 -5.69 -6.78 22.15
N ASN A 15 -6.18 -7.71 21.32
CA ASN A 15 -6.53 -7.43 19.92
C ASN A 15 -7.86 -6.68 19.79
N LEU A 16 -8.84 -6.94 20.66
CA LEU A 16 -10.12 -6.21 20.63
C LEU A 16 -10.03 -4.77 21.15
N GLU A 17 -9.19 -4.49 22.16
CA GLU A 17 -8.97 -3.11 22.65
C GLU A 17 -8.30 -2.22 21.61
N ARG A 18 -7.34 -2.77 20.87
CA ARG A 18 -6.71 -2.05 19.76
C ARG A 18 -7.70 -1.81 18.60
N ASN A 19 -8.66 -2.69 18.41
CA ASN A 19 -9.69 -2.56 17.39
C ASN A 19 -10.72 -1.47 17.71
N CYS A 20 -11.18 -1.34 18.96
CA CYS A 20 -12.26 -0.41 19.30
C CYS A 20 -11.87 1.08 19.11
N ASN A 21 -10.58 1.43 19.26
CA ASN A 21 -10.07 2.78 18.98
C ASN A 21 -9.78 3.06 17.48
N ARG A 22 -10.00 2.10 16.58
CA ARG A 22 -9.54 2.18 15.18
C ARG A 22 -10.65 2.25 14.13
N TYR A 23 -11.91 2.16 14.53
CA TYR A 23 -13.07 2.26 13.63
C TYR A 23 -13.36 3.67 13.10
N SER A 24 -12.58 4.69 13.50
CA SER A 24 -12.77 6.08 13.03
C SER A 24 -12.27 6.32 11.58
N LEU A 25 -11.70 5.32 10.90
CA LEU A 25 -10.99 5.52 9.62
C LEU A 25 -11.62 4.88 8.37
N MET A 26 -12.93 4.62 8.37
CA MET A 26 -13.58 4.01 7.19
C MET A 26 -13.66 4.97 5.98
N HIS A 27 -13.36 6.28 6.13
CA HIS A 27 -13.37 7.26 5.03
C HIS A 27 -12.00 7.51 4.36
N PHE A 28 -10.92 6.80 4.73
CA PHE A 28 -9.55 7.06 4.23
C PHE A 28 -9.04 6.24 3.01
N PRO A 29 -9.61 5.10 2.58
CA PRO A 29 -8.96 4.27 1.56
C PRO A 29 -9.09 4.84 0.13
N ALA A 30 -10.08 5.69 -0.17
CA ALA A 30 -10.24 6.24 -1.52
C ALA A 30 -9.25 7.38 -1.81
N VAL A 31 -9.02 8.26 -0.84
CA VAL A 31 -8.08 9.39 -0.97
C VAL A 31 -6.64 8.89 -1.03
N THR A 32 -6.27 7.92 -0.19
CA THR A 32 -4.93 7.33 -0.16
C THR A 32 -4.55 6.63 -1.47
N LYS A 33 -5.47 5.90 -2.10
CA LYS A 33 -5.24 5.28 -3.42
C LYS A 33 -4.99 6.32 -4.51
N LYS A 34 -5.81 7.37 -4.56
CA LYS A 34 -5.66 8.47 -5.52
C LYS A 34 -4.30 9.18 -5.33
N LEU A 35 -3.91 9.44 -4.08
CA LEU A 35 -2.61 10.03 -3.76
C LEU A 35 -1.46 9.11 -4.16
N LYS A 36 -1.55 7.80 -3.86
CA LYS A 36 -0.54 6.81 -4.26
C LYS A 36 -0.34 6.76 -5.78
N LYS A 37 -1.42 6.84 -6.57
CA LYS A 37 -1.35 6.96 -8.03
C LYS A 37 -0.56 8.19 -8.48
N ILE A 38 -0.89 9.35 -7.93
CA ILE A 38 -0.23 10.62 -8.28
C ILE A 38 1.26 10.54 -7.93
N TYR A 39 1.59 10.02 -6.74
CA TYR A 39 2.96 9.84 -6.29
C TYR A 39 3.77 8.90 -7.22
N LEU A 40 3.20 7.76 -7.61
CA LEU A 40 3.88 6.82 -8.52
C LEU A 40 4.10 7.43 -9.91
N ARG A 41 3.11 8.17 -10.43
CA ARG A 41 3.22 8.87 -11.72
C ARG A 41 4.26 9.98 -11.66
N GLN A 42 4.32 10.73 -10.57
CA GLN A 42 5.37 11.73 -10.34
C GLN A 42 6.75 11.08 -10.36
N GLY A 43 6.93 9.95 -9.67
CA GLY A 43 8.20 9.23 -9.67
C GLY A 43 8.61 8.73 -11.06
N ALA A 44 7.65 8.22 -11.84
CA ALA A 44 7.89 7.82 -13.23
C ALA A 44 8.29 9.01 -14.12
N ALA A 45 7.60 10.15 -13.96
CA ALA A 45 7.94 11.38 -14.68
C ALA A 45 9.35 11.88 -14.31
N GLN A 46 9.73 11.82 -13.02
CA GLN A 46 11.06 12.22 -12.57
C GLN A 46 12.15 11.35 -13.19
N ARG A 47 11.96 10.02 -13.24
CA ARG A 47 12.90 9.11 -13.91
C ARG A 47 13.01 9.39 -15.41
N TRP A 48 11.88 9.63 -16.07
CA TRP A 48 11.87 9.97 -17.50
C TRP A 48 12.67 11.23 -17.79
N ILE A 49 12.51 12.28 -16.99
CA ILE A 49 13.32 13.51 -17.09
C ILE A 49 14.81 13.16 -16.95
N SER A 50 15.18 12.40 -15.91
CA SER A 50 16.57 12.00 -15.70
C SER A 50 17.17 11.18 -16.85
N TYR A 51 16.41 10.24 -17.43
CA TYR A 51 16.89 9.48 -18.60
C TYR A 51 17.04 10.35 -19.84
N ARG A 52 16.08 11.25 -20.07
CA ARG A 52 16.16 12.19 -21.18
C ARG A 52 17.36 13.14 -21.04
N ASP A 53 17.64 13.61 -19.83
CA ASP A 53 18.82 14.43 -19.55
C ASP A 53 20.12 13.65 -19.77
N GLN A 54 20.16 12.35 -19.43
CA GLN A 54 21.31 11.48 -19.69
C GLN A 54 21.55 11.22 -21.19
N VAL A 55 20.48 11.07 -21.97
CA VAL A 55 20.55 10.88 -23.42
C VAL A 55 20.99 12.16 -24.12
N LEU A 56 20.44 13.30 -23.71
CA LEU A 56 20.73 14.57 -24.37
C LEU A 56 22.04 15.22 -23.88
N GLN A 57 22.45 14.99 -22.62
CA GLN A 57 23.65 15.58 -22.02
C GLN A 57 23.76 17.11 -22.17
N GLY A 58 22.61 17.79 -22.28
CA GLY A 58 22.54 19.24 -22.53
C GLY A 58 22.52 19.64 -24.02
N GLU A 59 22.68 18.69 -24.93
CA GLU A 59 22.54 18.91 -26.37
C GLU A 59 21.07 18.94 -26.82
N ARG A 60 20.85 19.51 -28.01
CA ARG A 60 19.52 19.49 -28.62
C ARG A 60 19.21 18.09 -29.18
N PRO A 61 17.94 17.66 -29.18
CA PRO A 61 17.53 16.42 -29.83
C PRO A 61 17.94 16.43 -31.31
N HIS A 62 18.77 15.48 -31.71
CA HIS A 62 19.19 15.26 -33.09
C HIS A 62 18.87 13.83 -33.54
N THR A 63 18.98 13.55 -34.84
CA THR A 63 18.60 12.25 -35.43
C THR A 63 19.28 11.06 -34.75
N GLY A 64 20.55 11.18 -34.37
CA GLY A 64 21.27 10.15 -33.60
C GLY A 64 20.70 9.81 -32.20
N HIS A 65 19.90 10.68 -31.59
CA HIS A 65 19.27 10.43 -30.28
C HIS A 65 17.82 9.95 -30.39
N THR A 66 17.24 9.91 -31.59
CA THR A 66 15.81 9.63 -31.78
C THR A 66 15.41 8.25 -31.26
N ASP A 67 16.17 7.21 -31.58
CA ASP A 67 15.87 5.85 -31.11
C ASP A 67 15.97 5.72 -29.58
N GLN A 68 16.95 6.40 -28.98
CA GLN A 68 17.13 6.40 -27.52
C GLN A 68 16.01 7.15 -26.81
N LEU A 69 15.58 8.31 -27.35
CA LEU A 69 14.45 9.06 -26.82
C LEU A 69 13.14 8.28 -26.97
N ASN A 70 12.95 7.59 -28.09
CA ASN A 70 11.80 6.71 -28.32
C ASN A 70 11.77 5.55 -27.31
N ALA A 71 12.95 4.98 -26.99
CA ALA A 71 13.06 3.95 -25.96
C ALA A 71 12.72 4.49 -24.56
N CYS A 72 13.17 5.70 -24.20
CA CYS A 72 12.79 6.36 -22.95
C CYS A 72 11.27 6.59 -22.85
N ASP A 73 10.64 7.02 -23.94
CA ASP A 73 9.19 7.22 -23.98
C ASP A 73 8.41 5.89 -23.91
N ALA A 74 8.92 4.83 -24.56
CA ALA A 74 8.35 3.49 -24.46
C ALA A 74 8.43 2.95 -23.02
N GLN A 75 9.57 3.15 -22.36
CA GLN A 75 9.74 2.79 -20.95
C GLN A 75 8.76 3.55 -20.04
N LEU A 76 8.62 4.86 -20.22
CA LEU A 76 7.64 5.65 -19.46
C LEU A 76 6.22 5.12 -19.64
N ARG A 77 5.81 4.80 -20.87
CA ARG A 77 4.48 4.22 -21.13
C ARG A 77 4.32 2.87 -20.44
N ALA A 78 5.33 2.00 -20.48
CA ALA A 78 5.30 0.71 -19.79
C ALA A 78 5.16 0.88 -18.27
N GLU A 79 5.90 1.82 -17.66
CA GLU A 79 5.79 2.13 -16.23
C GLU A 79 4.39 2.67 -15.88
N LEU A 80 3.82 3.56 -16.69
CA LEU A 80 2.48 4.11 -16.45
C LEU A 80 1.37 3.07 -16.59
N VAL A 81 1.48 2.14 -17.54
CA VAL A 81 0.53 1.03 -17.71
C VAL A 81 0.58 0.07 -16.53
N CYS A 82 1.76 -0.13 -15.92
CA CYS A 82 1.92 -0.96 -14.73
C CYS A 82 1.25 -0.34 -13.47
N ILE A 83 1.04 0.98 -13.44
CA ILE A 83 0.34 1.68 -12.34
C ILE A 83 -1.19 1.47 -12.50
N THR A 84 -1.64 0.26 -12.17
CA THR A 84 -3.06 -0.13 -12.14
C THR A 84 -3.65 0.05 -10.74
N ASP A 85 -4.98 0.13 -10.65
CA ASP A 85 -5.67 0.15 -9.36
C ASP A 85 -5.31 -1.11 -8.55
N GLU A 86 -5.35 -2.27 -9.18
CA GLU A 86 -5.09 -3.57 -8.58
C GLU A 86 -3.68 -3.67 -8.00
N ALA A 87 -2.66 -3.20 -8.72
CA ALA A 87 -1.29 -3.14 -8.23
C ALA A 87 -1.19 -2.25 -6.99
N ILE A 88 -1.87 -1.09 -7.00
CA ILE A 88 -1.89 -0.16 -5.86
C ILE A 88 -2.65 -0.75 -4.66
N TYR A 89 -3.75 -1.44 -4.90
CA TYR A 89 -4.48 -2.17 -3.86
C TYR A 89 -3.63 -3.25 -3.21
N SER A 90 -2.90 -4.03 -4.02
CA SER A 90 -1.98 -5.05 -3.54
C SER A 90 -0.86 -4.43 -2.69
N ASP A 91 -0.28 -3.32 -3.14
CA ASP A 91 0.82 -2.63 -2.47
C ASP A 91 0.37 -2.02 -1.12
N LEU A 92 -0.79 -1.36 -1.10
CA LEU A 92 -1.40 -0.82 0.13
C LEU A 92 -1.74 -1.95 1.10
N ARG A 93 -2.34 -3.04 0.60
CA ARG A 93 -2.68 -4.21 1.43
C ARG A 93 -1.42 -4.84 2.04
N SER A 94 -0.35 -5.01 1.26
CA SER A 94 0.93 -5.54 1.74
C SER A 94 1.57 -4.62 2.78
N SER A 95 1.47 -3.30 2.60
CA SER A 95 1.92 -2.31 3.58
C SER A 95 1.11 -2.38 4.88
N ASP A 96 -0.21 -2.51 4.79
CA ASP A 96 -1.08 -2.70 5.95
C ASP A 96 -0.72 -3.98 6.72
N TYR A 97 -0.46 -5.09 6.01
CA TYR A 97 0.05 -6.33 6.60
C TYR A 97 1.40 -6.14 7.29
N GLY A 98 2.37 -5.48 6.64
CA GLY A 98 3.71 -5.23 7.20
C GLY A 98 3.69 -4.32 8.43
N MET A 99 2.76 -3.38 8.52
CA MET A 99 2.57 -2.51 9.69
C MET A 99 1.69 -3.14 10.78
N GLY A 100 1.26 -4.40 10.62
CA GLY A 100 0.35 -5.07 11.54
C GLY A 100 -1.03 -4.40 11.64
N ARG A 101 -1.43 -3.62 10.64
CA ARG A 101 -2.78 -3.05 10.52
C ARG A 101 -3.68 -4.17 9.99
N TRP A 102 -4.60 -4.61 10.84
CA TRP A 102 -5.50 -5.73 10.52
C TRP A 102 -6.43 -5.36 9.36
N THR A 103 -6.42 -6.20 8.32
CA THR A 103 -7.43 -6.29 7.26
C THR A 103 -8.35 -7.51 7.45
N GLN A 104 -8.18 -8.25 8.55
CA GLN A 104 -9.05 -9.35 8.94
C GLN A 104 -10.47 -8.84 9.21
N GLU A 105 -11.46 -9.66 8.82
CA GLU A 105 -12.89 -9.37 8.92
C GLU A 105 -13.29 -8.78 10.29
N ASP A 106 -14.24 -7.85 10.27
CA ASP A 106 -14.81 -7.29 11.50
C ASP A 106 -15.24 -8.43 12.44
N PRO A 107 -14.86 -8.39 13.72
CA PRO A 107 -15.24 -9.44 14.66
C PRO A 107 -16.76 -9.57 14.68
N SER A 108 -17.26 -10.79 14.52
CA SER A 108 -18.71 -11.01 14.56
C SER A 108 -19.33 -10.43 15.82
N LEU A 109 -20.57 -9.94 15.74
CA LEU A 109 -21.30 -9.34 16.86
C LEU A 109 -21.27 -10.22 18.12
N ARG A 110 -21.33 -11.55 17.94
CA ARG A 110 -21.23 -12.53 19.03
C ARG A 110 -19.87 -12.49 19.74
N HIS A 111 -18.78 -12.30 18.98
CA HIS A 111 -17.43 -12.16 19.53
C HIS A 111 -17.30 -10.89 20.36
N VAL A 112 -17.81 -9.77 19.84
CA VAL A 112 -17.81 -8.48 20.53
C VAL A 112 -18.64 -8.54 21.82
N GLN A 113 -19.86 -9.10 21.75
CA GLN A 113 -20.73 -9.24 22.92
C GLN A 113 -20.12 -10.10 24.02
N ARG A 114 -19.46 -11.21 23.67
CA ARG A 114 -18.76 -12.07 24.64
C ARG A 114 -17.64 -11.31 25.35
N TRP A 115 -16.88 -10.51 24.61
CA TRP A 115 -15.81 -9.68 25.16
C TRP A 115 -16.33 -8.59 26.10
N VAL A 116 -17.43 -7.89 25.74
CA VAL A 116 -18.04 -6.88 26.62
C VAL A 116 -18.49 -7.51 27.94
N ARG A 117 -19.05 -8.72 27.89
CA ARG A 117 -19.49 -9.45 29.08
C ARG A 117 -18.34 -9.93 29.95
N ALA A 118 -17.19 -10.27 29.36
CA ALA A 118 -16.01 -10.71 30.10
C ALA A 118 -15.27 -9.57 30.83
N ARG A 119 -15.71 -8.32 30.65
CA ARG A 119 -15.12 -7.11 31.25
C ARG A 119 -16.03 -6.39 32.23
N ARG A 120 -17.23 -6.93 32.44
CA ARG A 120 -18.07 -6.61 33.60
C ARG A 120 -17.74 -7.59 34.70
#